data_AF-A0A1Y3APA6-F1
#
_entry.id   AF-A0A1Y3APA6-F1
#
_cell.length_a   1.000
_cell.length_b   1.000
_cell.length_c   1.000
_cell.angle_alpha   90.00
_cell.angle_beta   90.00
_cell.angle_gamma   90.00
#
_symmetry.space_group_name_H-M   'P 1'
#
loop_
_entity.id
_entity.type
_entity.pdbx_description
1 polymer ?
#
loop_
_entity_poly.entity_id
_entity_poly.type
_entity_poly.pdbx_seq_one_letter_code
_entity_poly.pdbx_strand_id
1 'polypeptide(L)'
;MNENGSDLYLGGYLDSTLLQDKIIPLLKKNSITFSLPKFDKQAKYEHMTPLEAINIEKCHLLLFVIPEDSLDISSMIVAAHYVGLCFKVVLCIQYINPAKSKLASK
;
A
#
# COMPACT_ATOMS: atom_id res chain seq x y z
N MET A 1 13.94 16.37 -14.96
CA MET A 1 12.99 15.78 -13.99
C MET A 1 13.79 14.77 -13.19
N ASN A 2 13.71 14.73 -11.86
CA ASN A 2 14.62 13.91 -11.08
C ASN A 2 14.38 12.43 -11.36
N GLU A 3 15.44 11.70 -11.70
CA GLU A 3 15.36 10.34 -12.28
C GLU A 3 15.38 9.24 -11.22
N ASN A 4 15.50 9.61 -9.94
CA ASN A 4 15.48 8.68 -8.82
C ASN A 4 14.04 8.35 -8.42
N GLY A 5 13.74 7.07 -8.28
CA GLY A 5 12.49 6.59 -7.67
C GLY A 5 12.43 6.85 -6.17
N SER A 6 11.27 6.60 -5.56
CA SER A 6 11.07 6.80 -4.12
C SER A 6 11.69 5.67 -3.29
N ASP A 7 12.01 5.94 -2.03
CA ASP A 7 12.54 4.91 -1.12
C ASP A 7 11.48 3.87 -0.75
N LEU A 8 10.22 4.31 -0.62
CA LEU A 8 9.13 3.49 -0.11
C LEU A 8 7.84 3.61 -0.94
N TYR A 9 7.32 2.49 -1.45
CA TYR A 9 5.92 2.41 -1.84
C TYR A 9 5.06 2.04 -0.63
N LEU A 10 3.94 2.74 -0.44
CA LEU A 10 2.96 2.51 0.61
C LEU A 10 1.66 1.95 0.00
N GLY A 11 1.50 0.64 -0.02
CA GLY A 11 0.30 -0.07 -0.49
C GLY A 11 -0.53 -0.67 0.64
N GLY A 12 -1.67 -1.25 0.26
CA GLY A 12 -2.64 -1.80 1.22
C GLY A 12 -3.52 -0.73 1.87
N TYR A 13 -4.33 -1.16 2.84
CA TYR A 13 -5.20 -0.27 3.60
C TYR A 13 -4.40 0.67 4.52
N LEU A 14 -4.52 1.97 4.25
CA LEU A 14 -3.95 3.04 5.06
C LEU A 14 -5.08 3.97 5.50
N ASP A 15 -5.42 3.95 6.80
CA ASP A 15 -6.33 4.94 7.36
C ASP A 15 -5.81 6.35 7.07
N SER A 16 -6.69 7.21 6.56
CA SER A 16 -6.29 8.54 6.07
C SER A 16 -5.82 9.46 7.20
N THR A 17 -6.38 9.32 8.40
CA THR A 17 -5.98 10.10 9.57
C THR A 17 -4.60 9.66 10.05
N LEU A 18 -4.40 8.35 10.25
CA LEU A 18 -3.12 7.75 10.60
C LEU A 18 -2.00 8.09 9.60
N LEU A 19 -2.32 8.06 8.30
CA LEU A 19 -1.41 8.38 7.22
C LEU A 19 -0.92 9.83 7.29
N GLN A 20 -1.82 10.79 7.43
CA GLN A 20 -1.49 12.22 7.48
C GLN A 20 -0.85 12.65 8.80
N ASP A 21 -1.36 12.15 9.93
CA ASP A 21 -0.98 12.64 11.27
C ASP A 21 0.27 11.96 11.83
N LYS A 22 0.59 10.74 11.39
CA LYS A 22 1.72 9.96 11.94
C LYS A 22 2.69 9.47 10.89
N ILE A 23 2.22 8.79 9.84
CA ILE A 23 3.12 8.11 8.88
C ILE A 23 3.89 9.13 8.03
N ILE A 24 3.20 10.07 7.38
CA ILE A 24 3.84 11.08 6.51
C ILE A 24 4.82 11.98 7.32
N PRO A 25 4.49 12.48 8.52
CA PRO A 25 5.43 13.20 9.38
C PRO A 25 6.65 12.36 9.77
N LEU A 26 6.47 11.07 10.10
CA LEU A 26 7.57 10.18 10.46
C LEU A 26 8.53 9.94 9.29
N LEU A 27 8.01 9.71 8.07
CA LEU A 27 8.82 9.53 6.87
C LEU A 27 9.60 10.81 6.53
N LYS A 28 8.93 11.97 6.54
CA LYS A 28 9.56 13.28 6.31
C LYS A 28 10.65 13.59 7.34
N LYS A 29 10.42 13.28 8.63
CA LYS A 29 11.40 13.47 9.71
C LYS A 29 12.70 12.67 9.49
N ASN A 30 12.61 11.51 8.84
CA ASN A 30 13.74 10.64 8.53
C ASN A 30 14.26 10.81 7.08
N SER A 31 13.81 11.84 6.36
CA SER A 31 14.16 12.11 4.96
C SER A 31 13.83 10.97 3.98
N ILE A 32 12.85 10.11 4.32
CA ILE A 32 12.43 8.98 3.48
C ILE A 32 11.43 9.49 2.44
N THR A 33 11.75 9.32 1.15
CA THR A 33 10.83 9.63 0.06
C THR A 33 9.85 8.48 -0.16
N PHE A 34 8.59 8.79 -0.50
CA PHE A 34 7.56 7.77 -0.61
C PHE A 34 6.58 8.01 -1.77
N SER A 35 5.95 6.93 -2.20
CA SER A 35 4.88 6.87 -3.20
C SER A 35 3.63 6.23 -2.60
N LEU A 36 2.46 6.73 -3.00
CA LEU A 36 1.13 6.26 -2.58
C LEU A 36 0.32 5.80 -3.80
N PRO A 37 -0.71 4.95 -3.62
CA PRO A 37 -1.60 4.54 -4.70
C PRO A 37 -2.36 5.78 -5.21
N LYS A 38 -2.62 5.82 -6.52
CA LYS A 38 -3.30 6.93 -7.20
C LYS A 38 -4.47 6.39 -7.98
N PHE A 39 -5.47 5.89 -7.25
CA PHE A 39 -6.70 5.39 -7.83
C PHE A 39 -7.38 6.44 -8.72
N ASP A 40 -7.73 6.03 -9.94
CA ASP A 40 -8.52 6.84 -10.84
C ASP A 40 -9.97 6.94 -10.32
N LYS A 41 -10.36 8.15 -9.90
CA LYS A 41 -11.72 8.44 -9.40
C LYS A 41 -12.80 8.33 -10.48
N GLN A 42 -12.43 8.30 -11.76
CA GLN A 42 -13.35 8.08 -12.88
C GLN A 42 -13.52 6.59 -13.23
N ALA A 43 -12.64 5.70 -12.76
CA ALA A 43 -12.75 4.27 -13.03
C ALA A 43 -13.89 3.64 -12.22
N LYS A 44 -14.73 2.82 -12.87
CA LYS A 44 -15.84 2.11 -12.21
C LYS A 44 -15.40 1.02 -11.23
N TYR A 45 -14.11 0.68 -11.24
CA TYR A 45 -13.43 -0.18 -10.27
C TYR A 45 -12.04 0.38 -10.04
N GLU A 46 -11.46 0.17 -8.87
CA GLU A 46 -10.08 0.54 -8.55
C GLU A 46 -9.11 -0.42 -9.27
N HIS A 47 -8.85 -0.14 -10.54
CA HIS A 47 -7.85 -0.85 -11.34
C HIS A 47 -6.47 -0.25 -11.11
N MET A 48 -5.46 -1.09 -10.83
CA MET A 48 -4.07 -0.66 -10.86
C MET A 48 -3.69 -0.23 -12.28
N THR A 49 -3.30 1.03 -12.45
CA THR A 49 -2.92 1.60 -13.74
C THR A 49 -1.48 1.22 -14.14
N PRO A 50 -1.11 1.23 -15.44
CA PRO A 50 0.29 1.09 -15.84
C PRO A 50 1.21 2.16 -15.23
N LEU A 51 0.67 3.34 -14.92
CA LEU A 51 1.41 4.40 -14.23
C LEU A 51 1.72 4.03 -12.77
N GLU A 52 0.82 3.33 -12.08
CA GLU A 52 1.08 2.79 -10.74
C GLU A 52 2.10 1.65 -10.77
N ALA A 53 2.04 0.74 -11.74
CA ALA A 53 3.09 -0.28 -11.93
C ALA A 53 4.48 0.38 -12.03
N ILE A 54 4.64 1.38 -12.90
CA ILE A 54 5.89 2.15 -13.06
C ILE A 54 6.31 2.85 -11.75
N ASN A 55 5.36 3.34 -10.95
CA ASN A 55 5.67 3.99 -9.67
C ASN A 55 6.10 2.97 -8.59
N ILE A 56 5.51 1.78 -8.56
CA ILE A 56 5.91 0.69 -7.67
C ILE A 56 7.29 0.16 -8.06
N GLU A 57 7.52 -0.12 -9.34
CA GLU A 57 8.78 -0.65 -9.86
C GLU A 57 9.98 0.28 -9.66
N LYS A 58 9.72 1.58 -9.53
CA LYS A 58 10.73 2.59 -9.17
C LYS A 58 11.04 2.65 -7.67
N CYS A 59 10.27 2.00 -6.79
CA CYS A 59 10.48 2.10 -5.35
C CYS A 59 11.53 1.11 -4.83
N HIS A 60 12.42 1.56 -3.93
CA HIS A 60 13.46 0.71 -3.34
C HIS A 60 12.93 -0.37 -2.39
N LEU A 61 11.79 -0.09 -1.73
CA LEU A 61 11.11 -0.97 -0.78
C LEU A 61 9.59 -0.84 -0.97
N LEU A 62 8.88 -1.96 -0.93
CA LEU A 62 7.41 -1.98 -1.01
C LEU A 62 6.84 -2.38 0.36
N LEU A 63 6.03 -1.53 0.98
CA LEU A 63 5.30 -1.85 2.21
C LEU A 63 3.82 -2.03 1.89
N PHE A 64 3.25 -3.17 2.28
CA PHE A 64 1.80 -3.40 2.22
C PHE A 64 1.23 -3.55 3.63
N VAL A 65 0.17 -2.80 3.94
CA VAL A 65 -0.56 -2.89 5.21
C VAL A 65 -1.87 -3.64 4.99
N ILE A 66 -2.05 -4.78 5.64
CA ILE A 66 -3.24 -5.62 5.58
C ILE A 66 -3.93 -5.58 6.96
N PRO A 67 -5.13 -5.00 7.09
CA PRO A 67 -5.76 -4.68 8.38
C PRO A 67 -6.59 -5.85 8.95
N GLU A 68 -6.97 -5.78 10.23
CA GLU A 68 -7.76 -6.84 10.89
C GLU A 68 -9.25 -6.88 10.48
N ASP A 69 -9.76 -5.85 9.79
CA ASP A 69 -11.20 -5.66 9.52
C ASP A 69 -11.63 -6.00 8.08
N SER A 70 -10.66 -6.22 7.17
CA SER A 70 -10.91 -6.59 5.77
C SER A 70 -9.84 -7.54 5.23
N LEU A 71 -10.20 -8.32 4.20
CA LEU A 71 -9.30 -9.30 3.59
C LEU A 71 -8.24 -8.66 2.67
N ASP A 72 -8.47 -7.43 2.19
CA ASP A 72 -7.62 -6.68 1.24
C ASP A 72 -6.93 -7.54 0.16
N ILE A 73 -7.72 -8.44 -0.46
CA ILE A 73 -7.22 -9.48 -1.38
C ILE A 73 -6.46 -8.88 -2.57
N SER A 74 -6.91 -7.72 -3.06
CA SER A 74 -6.23 -6.94 -4.11
C SER A 74 -4.79 -6.62 -3.72
N SER A 75 -4.58 -6.07 -2.52
CA SER A 75 -3.25 -5.71 -2.05
C SER A 75 -2.40 -6.93 -1.73
N MET A 76 -2.99 -8.01 -1.24
CA MET A 76 -2.31 -9.30 -1.08
C MET A 76 -1.82 -9.88 -2.41
N ILE A 77 -2.64 -9.83 -3.47
CA ILE A 77 -2.26 -10.30 -4.82
C ILE A 77 -1.12 -9.46 -5.39
N VAL A 78 -1.21 -8.13 -5.29
CA VAL A 78 -0.15 -7.22 -5.76
C VAL A 78 1.15 -7.45 -4.99
N ALA A 79 1.08 -7.60 -3.67
CA ALA A 79 2.25 -7.92 -2.84
C ALA A 79 2.87 -9.27 -3.24
N ALA A 80 2.06 -10.32 -3.41
CA ALA A 80 2.54 -11.64 -3.83
C ALA A 80 3.18 -11.62 -5.22
N HIS A 81 2.65 -10.83 -6.16
CA HIS A 81 3.23 -10.61 -7.48
C HIS A 81 4.64 -10.01 -7.38
N TYR A 82 4.82 -8.93 -6.63
CA TYR A 82 6.14 -8.29 -6.47
C TYR A 82 7.13 -9.14 -5.65
N VAL A 83 6.66 -9.93 -4.68
CA VAL A 83 7.49 -10.97 -4.03
C VAL A 83 7.97 -12.00 -5.06
N GLY A 84 7.10 -12.47 -5.95
CA GLY A 84 7.45 -13.39 -7.04
C GLY A 84 8.44 -12.81 -8.06
N LEU A 85 8.44 -11.48 -8.23
CA LEU A 85 9.43 -10.74 -9.03
C LEU A 85 10.71 -10.37 -8.24
N CYS A 86 10.91 -10.93 -7.04
CA CYS A 86 12.08 -10.70 -6.17
C CYS A 86 12.27 -9.24 -5.71
N PHE A 87 11.21 -8.43 -5.65
CA PHE A 87 11.27 -7.10 -5.03
C PHE A 87 11.43 -7.20 -3.51
N LYS A 88 11.98 -6.14 -2.91
CA LYS A 88 12.02 -6.01 -1.44
C LYS A 88 10.63 -5.64 -0.95
N VAL A 89 9.93 -6.59 -0.34
CA VAL A 89 8.57 -6.41 0.19
C VAL A 89 8.55 -6.59 1.71
N VAL A 90 7.89 -5.67 2.41
CA VAL A 90 7.54 -5.77 3.83
C VAL A 90 6.03 -5.85 3.94
N LEU A 91 5.54 -6.81 4.73
CA LEU A 91 4.12 -7.01 4.99
C LEU A 91 3.81 -6.66 6.46
N CYS A 92 2.95 -5.68 6.67
CA CYS A 92 2.36 -5.40 7.96
C CYS A 92 0.97 -6.05 8.00
N ILE A 93 0.89 -7.27 8.52
CA ILE A 93 -0.33 -8.08 8.54
C ILE A 93 -0.91 -8.06 9.95
N GLN A 94 -2.17 -7.63 10.06
CA GLN A 94 -2.98 -7.81 11.25
C GLN A 94 -3.87 -9.05 11.05
N TYR A 95 -3.95 -9.93 12.04
CA TYR A 95 -4.84 -11.09 11.96
C TYR A 95 -6.29 -10.64 11.93
N ILE A 96 -7.09 -11.23 11.03
CA ILE A 96 -8.52 -10.91 10.88
C ILE A 96 -9.21 -11.11 12.23
N ASN A 97 -9.89 -10.06 12.68
CA ASN A 97 -10.64 -10.05 13.92
C ASN A 97 -12.13 -10.22 13.59
N PRO A 98 -12.74 -11.39 13.85
CA PRO A 98 -14.12 -11.65 13.46
C PRO A 98 -15.09 -10.58 13.98
N ALA A 99 -14.88 -10.11 15.22
CA ALA A 99 -15.73 -9.11 15.88
C ALA A 99 -15.65 -7.70 15.27
N LYS A 100 -14.62 -7.41 14.45
CA LYS A 100 -14.48 -6.14 13.70
C LYS A 100 -14.70 -6.32 12.21
N SER A 101 -14.54 -7.53 11.69
CA SER A 101 -14.78 -7.85 10.29
C SER A 101 -16.25 -7.57 9.91
N LYS A 102 -16.47 -6.94 8.75
CA LYS A 102 -17.83 -6.72 8.18
C LYS A 102 -18.53 -8.02 7.75
N LEU A 103 -17.93 -9.18 8.05
CA LEU A 103 -18.44 -10.52 7.79
C LEU A 103 -19.27 -11.08 8.96
N ALA A 104 -19.11 -10.56 10.19
CA ALA A 104 -19.80 -11.04 11.38
C ALA A 104 -21.18 -10.37 11.64
N SER A 105 -21.66 -9.54 10.70
CA SER A 105 -22.93 -8.82 10.79
C SER A 105 -24.02 -9.39 9.87
N LYS A 106 -24.19 -10.72 9.88
CA LYS A 106 -25.26 -11.47 9.22
C LYS A 106 -25.76 -12.61 10.11
#